data_AF-A0AAV0FW35-F1
#
_entry.id   AF-A0AAV0FW35-F1
#
_cell.length_a   1.000
_cell.length_b   1.000
_cell.length_c   1.000
_cell.angle_alpha   90.00
_cell.angle_beta   90.00
_cell.angle_gamma   90.00
#
_symmetry.space_group_name_H-M   'P 1'
#
loop_
_entity.id
_entity.type
_entity.pdbx_description
1 polymer ?
#
loop_
_entity_poly.entity_id
_entity_poly.type
_entity_poly.pdbx_seq_one_letter_code
_entity_poly.pdbx_strand_id
1 'polypeptide(L)'
;MKPNSILGLSHGFLLGHLQSLGLGFPYNISVIAVCPKGMGPSVRRLYVQGKEINGAGINSSFAVHQGMLAVYNSLTDEGKKEFEIAYSASYYPCMDILYECYEDVAAGSEIRSVVLAGRRFYEKEGLPAFPMGKIDQTRMWKVGQRVRAARPAGYLGPLNPFTAGVYVALMMAQIEVLRKKGHSYSEIINESVIESVDSLNPFMHARGVSFMVDNCSTTARLGSRKWAPRFDYILTQQALVAVDNSATVNRDLIGSFLRDPVHGAIEVCAQLRPTVDISVPADADFVRPELRQ
;
A
#
# COMPACT_ATOMS: atom_id res chain seq x y z
N MET A 1 10.10 19.42 26.25
CA MET A 1 10.33 18.04 26.76
C MET A 1 11.25 18.12 27.98
N LYS A 2 11.20 17.14 28.90
CA LYS A 2 12.15 17.08 30.03
C LYS A 2 13.57 16.95 29.47
N PRO A 3 14.60 17.62 30.02
CA PRO A 3 15.98 17.41 29.60
C PRO A 3 16.38 15.94 29.67
N ASN A 4 17.15 15.46 28.68
CA ASN A 4 17.65 14.08 28.56
C ASN A 4 16.55 13.01 28.45
N SER A 5 15.34 13.38 28.06
CA SER A 5 14.27 12.42 27.78
C SER A 5 14.33 11.88 26.34
N ILE A 6 13.52 10.86 26.05
CA ILE A 6 13.41 10.21 24.74
C ILE A 6 12.09 10.61 24.07
N LEU A 7 12.18 11.06 22.81
CA LEU A 7 11.04 11.23 21.91
C LEU A 7 10.92 9.98 21.02
N GLY A 8 9.79 9.29 21.10
CA GLY A 8 9.46 8.18 20.22
C GLY A 8 8.53 8.62 19.09
N LEU A 9 8.87 8.28 17.86
CA LEU A 9 8.05 8.49 16.67
C LEU A 9 7.61 7.15 16.06
N SER A 10 6.54 7.16 15.28
CA SER A 10 6.15 5.99 14.44
C SER A 10 6.14 6.29 12.95
N HIS A 11 6.73 7.43 12.57
CA HIS A 11 6.99 7.80 11.18
C HIS A 11 8.03 8.93 11.12
N GLY A 12 8.83 8.97 10.04
CA GLY A 12 9.87 9.98 9.82
C GLY A 12 9.37 11.35 9.33
N PHE A 13 8.06 11.55 9.19
CA PHE A 13 7.46 12.77 8.64
C PHE A 13 7.96 14.06 9.31
N LEU A 14 8.10 14.07 10.64
CA LEU A 14 8.56 15.25 11.38
C LEU A 14 10.01 15.61 11.04
N LEU A 15 10.88 14.62 10.83
CA LEU A 15 12.26 14.86 10.40
C LEU A 15 12.28 15.57 9.04
N GLY A 16 11.54 15.05 8.06
CA GLY A 16 11.45 15.69 6.74
C GLY A 16 10.83 17.09 6.79
N HIS A 17 9.84 17.31 7.67
CA HIS A 17 9.29 18.65 7.88
C HIS A 17 10.32 19.63 8.46
N LEU A 18 11.08 19.22 9.47
CA LEU A 18 12.14 20.03 10.07
C LEU A 18 13.24 20.35 9.05
N GLN A 19 13.68 19.37 8.27
CA GLN A 19 14.64 19.57 7.19
C GLN A 19 14.14 20.59 6.16
N SER A 20 12.86 20.58 5.80
CA SER A 20 12.26 21.57 4.89
C SER A 20 12.27 23.02 5.42
N LEU A 21 12.52 23.18 6.73
CA LEU A 21 12.63 24.47 7.40
C LEU A 21 14.09 24.83 7.75
N GLY A 22 15.06 23.97 7.41
CA GLY A 22 16.45 24.13 7.85
C GLY A 22 16.64 23.91 9.36
N LEU A 23 15.73 23.18 10.00
CA LEU A 23 15.73 22.91 11.43
C LEU A 23 16.11 21.44 11.73
N GLY A 24 16.49 21.19 12.98
CA GLY A 24 16.75 19.86 13.52
C GLY A 24 16.04 19.62 14.84
N PHE A 25 16.11 18.39 15.35
CA PHE A 25 15.63 18.08 16.70
C PHE A 25 16.53 18.73 17.76
N PRO A 26 15.99 19.09 18.95
CA PRO A 26 16.80 19.60 20.04
C PRO A 26 17.90 18.62 20.47
N TYR A 27 19.10 19.13 20.72
CA TYR A 27 20.27 18.31 21.12
C TYR A 27 20.17 17.70 22.52
N ASN A 28 19.28 18.21 23.38
CA ASN A 28 19.14 17.78 24.77
C ASN A 28 18.09 16.67 24.97
N ILE A 29 17.68 15.99 23.90
CA ILE A 29 16.79 14.83 23.93
C ILE A 29 17.30 13.76 22.97
N SER A 30 16.96 12.50 23.26
CA SER A 30 17.14 11.40 22.30
C SER A 30 15.90 11.27 21.42
N VAL A 31 16.07 10.92 20.15
CA VAL A 31 14.95 10.68 19.21
C VAL A 31 15.08 9.28 18.63
N ILE A 32 14.03 8.47 18.77
CA ILE A 32 13.93 7.11 18.21
C ILE A 32 12.65 6.96 17.41
N ALA A 33 12.60 5.96 16.52
CA ALA A 33 11.39 5.64 15.79
C ALA A 33 11.14 4.13 15.75
N VAL A 34 9.87 3.74 15.93
CA VAL A 34 9.35 2.38 15.72
C VAL A 34 8.12 2.51 14.83
N CYS A 35 8.24 2.06 13.58
CA CYS A 35 7.28 2.32 12.51
C CYS A 35 6.63 1.00 12.05
N PRO A 36 5.47 0.60 12.59
CA PRO A 36 4.74 -0.56 12.11
C PRO A 36 4.45 -0.47 10.60
N LYS A 37 4.68 -1.55 9.86
CA LYS A 37 4.41 -1.66 8.42
C LYS A 37 3.01 -2.23 8.20
N GLY A 38 2.03 -1.46 8.66
CA GLY A 38 0.62 -1.82 8.65
C GLY A 38 -0.24 -0.83 9.42
N MET A 39 -1.54 -0.85 9.16
CA MET A 39 -2.47 0.08 9.80
C MET A 39 -2.65 -0.20 11.30
N GLY A 40 -2.92 0.83 12.10
CA GLY A 40 -3.12 0.69 13.56
C GLY A 40 -4.10 -0.42 13.98
N PRO A 41 -5.29 -0.55 13.35
CA PRO A 41 -6.22 -1.65 13.64
C PRO A 41 -5.61 -3.04 13.45
N SER A 42 -4.80 -3.23 12.41
CA SER A 42 -4.14 -4.51 12.13
C SER A 42 -3.09 -4.86 13.19
N VAL A 43 -2.32 -3.87 13.67
CA VAL A 43 -1.34 -4.04 14.77
C VAL A 43 -2.04 -4.60 16.00
N ARG A 44 -3.17 -4.01 16.38
CA ARG A 44 -3.95 -4.47 17.54
C ARG A 44 -4.53 -5.86 17.32
N ARG A 45 -5.12 -6.11 16.15
CA ARG A 45 -5.81 -7.36 15.86
C ARG A 45 -4.88 -8.57 15.90
N LEU A 46 -3.74 -8.47 15.21
CA LEU A 46 -2.76 -9.57 15.20
C LEU A 46 -2.12 -9.78 16.57
N TYR A 47 -1.82 -8.72 17.33
CA TYR A 47 -1.35 -8.87 18.72
C TYR A 47 -2.34 -9.63 19.60
N VAL A 48 -3.65 -9.39 19.42
CA VAL A 48 -4.69 -10.13 20.16
C VAL A 48 -4.76 -11.59 19.71
N GLN A 49 -4.68 -11.88 18.40
CA GLN A 49 -4.60 -13.26 17.89
C GLN A 49 -3.35 -14.00 18.40
N GLY A 50 -2.24 -13.27 18.59
CA GLY A 50 -0.95 -13.81 19.06
C GLY A 50 -0.91 -14.19 20.54
N LYS A 51 -1.98 -13.96 21.30
CA LYS A 51 -2.09 -14.45 22.68
C LYS A 51 -2.22 -15.96 22.73
N GLU A 52 -2.90 -16.55 21.75
CA GLU A 52 -3.15 -17.99 21.68
C GLU A 52 -2.04 -18.72 20.90
N ILE A 53 -1.29 -17.98 20.07
CA ILE A 53 -0.22 -18.50 19.22
C ILE A 53 0.99 -17.58 19.36
N ASN A 54 2.07 -18.07 19.98
CA ASN A 54 3.29 -17.30 20.23
C ASN A 54 3.77 -16.58 18.96
N GLY A 55 3.82 -15.25 19.02
CA GLY A 55 4.52 -14.43 18.01
C GLY A 55 3.65 -13.72 16.97
N ALA A 56 2.32 -13.67 17.09
CA ALA A 56 1.51 -12.90 16.14
C ALA A 56 1.44 -11.40 16.46
N GLY A 57 1.66 -10.57 15.44
CA GLY A 57 1.61 -9.11 15.47
C GLY A 57 1.76 -8.58 14.05
N ILE A 58 1.45 -7.28 13.84
CA ILE A 58 1.99 -6.60 12.66
C ILE A 58 3.43 -6.32 12.96
N ASN A 59 4.28 -6.73 12.05
CA ASN A 59 5.66 -6.48 12.24
C ASN A 59 5.94 -4.97 12.18
N SER A 60 6.98 -4.54 12.89
CA SER A 60 7.73 -3.37 12.43
C SER A 60 8.62 -3.70 11.19
N SER A 61 8.48 -4.93 10.67
CA SER A 61 8.84 -5.46 9.34
C SER A 61 8.47 -6.96 9.17
N PHE A 62 7.53 -7.31 8.26
CA PHE A 62 7.30 -8.53 7.42
C PHE A 62 6.02 -9.48 7.59
N ALA A 63 5.62 -10.22 6.53
CA ALA A 63 4.47 -11.14 6.28
C ALA A 63 4.54 -11.71 4.79
N VAL A 64 3.52 -12.39 4.19
CA VAL A 64 3.35 -13.11 2.86
C VAL A 64 3.51 -14.66 2.86
N HIS A 65 2.54 -15.42 2.30
CA HIS A 65 2.55 -16.91 2.21
C HIS A 65 3.13 -17.49 0.89
N GLN A 66 2.83 -16.89 -0.26
CA GLN A 66 3.37 -17.27 -1.59
C GLN A 66 3.68 -15.99 -2.39
N GLY A 67 4.83 -15.96 -3.08
CA GLY A 67 5.31 -14.78 -3.81
C GLY A 67 4.61 -14.54 -5.15
N MET A 68 4.92 -13.41 -5.80
CA MET A 68 4.34 -13.02 -7.09
C MET A 68 4.54 -14.06 -8.20
N LEU A 69 5.65 -14.79 -8.18
CA LEU A 69 5.94 -15.85 -9.15
C LEU A 69 4.96 -17.04 -9.03
N ALA A 70 4.49 -17.34 -7.82
CA ALA A 70 3.48 -18.40 -7.62
C ALA A 70 2.14 -18.03 -8.25
N VAL A 71 1.75 -16.74 -8.17
CA VAL A 71 0.54 -16.23 -8.86
C VAL A 71 0.66 -16.49 -10.36
N TYR A 72 1.75 -16.06 -10.99
CA TYR A 72 1.99 -16.29 -12.41
C TYR A 72 1.97 -17.78 -12.79
N ASN A 73 2.63 -18.62 -11.99
CA ASN A 73 2.74 -20.07 -12.27
C ASN A 73 1.42 -20.82 -12.11
N SER A 74 0.49 -20.32 -11.29
CA SER A 74 -0.83 -20.91 -11.10
C SER A 74 -1.82 -20.63 -12.24
N LEU A 75 -1.48 -19.72 -13.16
CA LEU A 75 -2.30 -19.42 -14.33
C LEU A 75 -2.18 -20.52 -15.39
N THR A 76 -3.25 -20.69 -16.18
CA THR A 76 -3.21 -21.50 -17.42
C THR A 76 -2.27 -20.86 -18.45
N ASP A 77 -1.93 -21.58 -19.51
CA ASP A 77 -1.06 -21.04 -20.56
C ASP A 77 -1.69 -19.83 -21.29
N GLU A 78 -3.01 -19.84 -21.49
CA GLU A 78 -3.75 -18.69 -21.98
C GLU A 78 -3.74 -17.54 -20.96
N GLY A 79 -3.94 -17.85 -19.68
CA GLY A 79 -3.90 -16.86 -18.60
C GLY A 79 -2.53 -16.21 -18.45
N LYS A 80 -1.43 -16.96 -18.65
CA LYS A 80 -0.08 -16.40 -18.66
C LYS A 80 0.10 -15.40 -19.80
N LYS A 81 -0.43 -15.67 -20.99
CA LYS A 81 -0.40 -14.71 -22.11
C LYS A 81 -1.16 -13.42 -21.77
N GLU A 82 -2.36 -13.53 -21.17
CA GLU A 82 -3.12 -12.36 -20.71
C GLU A 82 -2.38 -11.57 -19.62
N PHE A 83 -1.76 -12.26 -18.67
CA PHE A 83 -0.92 -11.64 -17.64
C PHE A 83 0.24 -10.89 -18.27
N GLU A 84 0.97 -11.50 -19.20
CA GLU A 84 2.13 -10.89 -19.86
C GLU A 84 1.75 -9.64 -20.65
N ILE A 85 0.60 -9.66 -21.34
CA ILE A 85 0.05 -8.49 -22.04
C ILE A 85 -0.20 -7.35 -21.05
N ALA A 86 -0.95 -7.62 -19.99
CA ALA A 86 -1.29 -6.62 -18.98
C ALA A 86 -0.04 -6.10 -18.25
N TYR A 87 0.87 -6.99 -17.87
CA TYR A 87 2.09 -6.65 -17.17
C TYR A 87 2.99 -5.76 -18.03
N SER A 88 3.23 -6.19 -19.27
CA SER A 88 4.08 -5.46 -20.22
C SER A 88 3.54 -4.07 -20.53
N ALA A 89 2.22 -3.92 -20.65
CA ALA A 89 1.59 -2.63 -20.93
C ALA A 89 1.56 -1.70 -19.72
N SER A 90 1.48 -2.25 -18.50
CA SER A 90 1.24 -1.45 -17.28
C SER A 90 2.52 -1.05 -16.55
N TYR A 91 3.61 -1.81 -16.68
CA TYR A 91 4.82 -1.62 -15.87
C TYR A 91 5.40 -0.20 -15.92
N TYR A 92 5.65 0.34 -17.12
CA TYR A 92 6.24 1.67 -17.26
C TYR A 92 5.26 2.80 -16.95
N PRO A 93 3.99 2.77 -17.37
CA PRO A 93 2.98 3.73 -16.89
C PRO A 93 2.87 3.77 -15.36
N CYS A 94 2.91 2.62 -14.70
CA CYS A 94 2.93 2.57 -13.24
C CYS A 94 4.23 3.17 -12.66
N MET A 95 5.38 2.82 -13.25
CA MET A 95 6.68 3.35 -12.84
C MET A 95 6.76 4.87 -12.96
N ASP A 96 6.17 5.47 -13.99
CA ASP A 96 6.13 6.92 -14.20
C ASP A 96 5.52 7.63 -12.97
N ILE A 97 4.29 7.28 -12.59
CA ILE A 97 3.62 7.88 -11.44
C ILE A 97 4.31 7.54 -10.10
N LEU A 98 4.83 6.33 -9.95
CA LEU A 98 5.60 5.95 -8.77
C LEU A 98 6.88 6.77 -8.64
N TYR A 99 7.56 7.01 -9.76
CA TYR A 99 8.79 7.77 -9.79
C TYR A 99 8.54 9.24 -9.46
N GLU A 100 7.53 9.86 -10.09
CA GLU A 100 7.06 11.21 -9.75
C GLU A 100 6.74 11.34 -8.25
N CYS A 101 5.93 10.41 -7.72
CA CYS A 101 5.52 10.41 -6.32
C CYS A 101 6.72 10.31 -5.37
N TYR A 102 7.68 9.44 -5.68
CA TYR A 102 8.89 9.28 -4.88
C TYR A 102 9.69 10.58 -4.81
N GLU A 103 9.93 11.23 -5.95
CA GLU A 103 10.73 12.46 -5.99
C GLU A 103 10.02 13.63 -5.29
N ASP A 104 8.70 13.72 -5.40
CA ASP A 104 7.88 14.68 -4.66
C ASP A 104 8.00 14.50 -3.13
N VAL A 105 8.06 13.25 -2.66
CA VAL A 105 8.26 12.93 -1.24
C VAL A 105 9.68 13.28 -0.81
N ALA A 106 10.69 12.84 -1.56
CA ALA A 106 12.10 13.06 -1.25
C ALA A 106 12.48 14.55 -1.25
N ALA A 107 11.89 15.35 -2.14
CA ALA A 107 12.08 16.79 -2.20
C ALA A 107 11.35 17.57 -1.10
N GLY A 108 10.50 16.90 -0.30
CA GLY A 108 9.68 17.52 0.75
C GLY A 108 8.42 18.24 0.23
N SER A 109 8.18 18.23 -1.08
CA SER A 109 6.96 18.77 -1.70
C SER A 109 5.72 18.10 -1.14
N GLU A 110 5.73 16.77 -1.03
CA GLU A 110 4.58 16.02 -0.52
C GLU A 110 4.37 16.22 0.99
N ILE A 111 5.46 16.34 1.76
CA ILE A 111 5.37 16.66 3.20
C ILE A 111 4.70 18.03 3.38
N ARG A 112 5.13 19.03 2.60
CA ARG A 112 4.52 20.36 2.63
C ARG A 112 3.06 20.33 2.20
N SER A 113 2.72 19.56 1.17
CA SER A 113 1.35 19.43 0.66
C SER A 113 0.40 18.92 1.76
N VAL A 114 0.85 17.91 2.53
CA VAL A 114 0.10 17.33 3.65
C VAL A 114 -0.06 18.32 4.82
N VAL A 115 1.01 19.04 5.19
CA VAL A 115 0.94 20.08 6.24
C VAL A 115 -0.12 21.13 5.88
N LEU A 116 -0.12 21.61 4.63
CA LEU A 116 -1.10 22.61 4.18
C LEU A 116 -2.51 22.02 4.06
N ALA A 117 -2.65 20.76 3.66
CA ALA A 117 -3.95 20.08 3.62
C ALA A 117 -4.57 19.98 5.03
N GLY A 118 -3.79 19.63 6.05
CA GLY A 118 -4.26 19.59 7.43
C GLY A 118 -4.77 20.95 7.92
N ARG A 119 -4.13 22.06 7.50
CA ARG A 119 -4.61 23.41 7.82
C ARG A 119 -5.93 23.74 7.12
N ARG A 120 -6.19 23.19 5.92
CA ARG A 120 -7.44 23.40 5.17
C ARG A 120 -8.64 22.62 5.73
N PHE A 121 -8.44 21.78 6.75
CA PHE A 121 -9.55 21.15 7.47
C PHE A 121 -10.33 22.12 8.36
N TYR A 122 -9.84 23.36 8.53
CA TYR A 122 -10.46 24.39 9.33
C TYR A 122 -10.63 25.66 8.49
N GLU A 123 -11.62 26.47 8.85
CA GLU A 123 -11.83 27.78 8.23
C GLU A 123 -10.63 28.69 8.52
N LYS A 124 -10.15 29.38 7.49
CA LYS A 124 -9.07 30.38 7.59
C LYS A 124 -9.10 31.27 6.36
N GLU A 125 -8.55 32.48 6.47
CA GLU A 125 -8.40 33.40 5.33
C GLU A 125 -9.72 33.70 4.60
N GLY A 126 -10.86 33.64 5.31
CA GLY A 126 -12.20 33.84 4.72
C GLY A 126 -12.71 32.69 3.84
N LEU A 127 -12.03 31.53 3.85
CA LEU A 127 -12.42 30.34 3.09
C LEU A 127 -12.97 29.24 4.02
N PRO A 128 -13.89 28.39 3.52
CA PRO A 128 -14.52 27.35 4.31
C PRO A 128 -13.55 26.20 4.64
N ALA A 129 -13.95 25.37 5.60
CA ALA A 129 -13.25 24.13 5.95
C ALA A 129 -13.51 23.02 4.92
N PHE A 130 -12.48 22.23 4.61
CA PHE A 130 -12.55 21.12 3.66
C PHE A 130 -12.10 19.78 4.27
N PRO A 131 -12.87 19.18 5.20
CA PRO A 131 -12.57 17.83 5.68
C PRO A 131 -12.64 16.81 4.53
N MET A 132 -11.93 15.69 4.67
CA MET A 132 -11.93 14.63 3.64
C MET A 132 -13.32 14.02 3.45
N GLY A 133 -13.78 13.95 2.20
CA GLY A 133 -15.01 13.26 1.81
C GLY A 133 -14.87 11.73 1.75
N LYS A 134 -16.01 11.06 1.51
CA LYS A 134 -16.12 9.61 1.34
C LYS A 134 -15.68 9.20 -0.07
N ILE A 135 -14.92 8.11 -0.19
CA ILE A 135 -14.37 7.61 -1.46
C ILE A 135 -15.07 6.33 -1.98
N ASP A 136 -16.04 5.81 -1.23
CA ASP A 136 -16.70 4.52 -1.49
C ASP A 136 -18.20 4.65 -1.84
N GLN A 137 -18.64 5.84 -2.23
CA GLN A 137 -20.05 6.09 -2.55
C GLN A 137 -20.37 5.98 -4.04
N THR A 138 -19.36 5.83 -4.90
CA THR A 138 -19.50 5.72 -6.36
C THR A 138 -19.91 4.30 -6.80
N ARG A 139 -20.23 4.16 -8.10
CA ARG A 139 -20.85 2.97 -8.71
C ARG A 139 -20.24 1.64 -8.28
N MET A 140 -18.93 1.45 -8.46
CA MET A 140 -18.28 0.15 -8.22
C MET A 140 -18.33 -0.25 -6.73
N TRP A 141 -18.31 0.72 -5.82
CA TRP A 141 -18.35 0.45 -4.39
C TRP A 141 -19.74 0.06 -3.90
N LYS A 142 -20.80 0.64 -4.50
CA LYS A 142 -22.18 0.20 -4.30
C LYS A 142 -22.42 -1.20 -4.86
N VAL A 143 -21.84 -1.53 -6.02
CA VAL A 143 -21.85 -2.91 -6.53
C VAL A 143 -21.11 -3.84 -5.57
N GLY A 144 -19.94 -3.43 -5.07
CA GLY A 144 -19.16 -4.21 -4.10
C GLY A 144 -19.92 -4.52 -2.80
N GLN A 145 -20.78 -3.63 -2.33
CA GLN A 145 -21.67 -3.91 -1.18
C GLN A 145 -22.62 -5.08 -1.48
N ARG A 146 -23.22 -5.11 -2.67
CA ARG A 146 -24.12 -6.21 -3.09
C ARG A 146 -23.35 -7.53 -3.26
N VAL A 147 -22.17 -7.48 -3.87
CA VAL A 147 -21.29 -8.66 -4.02
C VAL A 147 -20.95 -9.24 -2.65
N ARG A 148 -20.56 -8.41 -1.68
CA ARG A 148 -20.22 -8.87 -0.33
C ARG A 148 -21.42 -9.40 0.45
N ALA A 149 -22.60 -8.83 0.26
CA ALA A 149 -23.83 -9.32 0.92
C ALA A 149 -24.20 -10.75 0.48
N ALA A 150 -23.87 -11.14 -0.76
CA ALA A 150 -24.11 -12.48 -1.28
C ALA A 150 -22.88 -13.41 -1.16
N ARG A 151 -21.75 -12.93 -0.63
CA ARG A 151 -20.48 -13.67 -0.61
C ARG A 151 -20.47 -14.72 0.51
N PRO A 152 -20.17 -15.99 0.23
CA PRO A 152 -20.01 -16.99 1.27
C PRO A 152 -18.75 -16.72 2.13
N ALA A 153 -18.79 -17.14 3.39
CA ALA A 153 -17.64 -17.02 4.28
C ALA A 153 -16.43 -17.79 3.72
N GLY A 154 -15.23 -17.20 3.82
CA GLY A 154 -13.99 -17.81 3.30
C GLY A 154 -13.79 -17.71 1.79
N TYR A 155 -14.70 -17.09 1.03
CA TYR A 155 -14.53 -16.90 -0.41
C TYR A 155 -13.33 -15.99 -0.72
N LEU A 156 -12.41 -16.48 -1.57
CA LEU A 156 -11.16 -15.80 -1.94
C LEU A 156 -11.29 -14.92 -3.20
N GLY A 157 -12.37 -15.08 -3.97
CA GLY A 157 -12.51 -14.41 -5.27
C GLY A 157 -11.87 -15.17 -6.43
N PRO A 158 -12.18 -14.77 -7.67
CA PRO A 158 -11.54 -15.34 -8.86
C PRO A 158 -10.13 -14.77 -9.07
N LEU A 159 -9.23 -15.58 -9.62
CA LEU A 159 -7.93 -15.11 -10.12
C LEU A 159 -8.07 -14.71 -11.59
N ASN A 160 -8.31 -13.42 -11.84
CA ASN A 160 -8.35 -12.90 -13.21
C ASN A 160 -6.92 -12.60 -13.72
N PRO A 161 -6.46 -13.22 -14.82
CA PRO A 161 -5.06 -13.11 -15.25
C PRO A 161 -4.65 -11.68 -15.63
N PHE A 162 -5.52 -10.94 -16.34
CA PHE A 162 -5.25 -9.55 -16.72
C PHE A 162 -5.09 -8.65 -15.48
N THR A 163 -6.00 -8.77 -14.51
CA THR A 163 -5.95 -8.03 -13.24
C THR A 163 -4.67 -8.35 -12.46
N ALA A 164 -4.28 -9.63 -12.41
CA ALA A 164 -3.03 -10.05 -11.80
C ALA A 164 -1.81 -9.42 -12.50
N GLY A 165 -1.80 -9.36 -13.83
CA GLY A 165 -0.73 -8.72 -14.60
C GLY A 165 -0.56 -7.24 -14.29
N VAL A 166 -1.66 -6.47 -14.24
CA VAL A 166 -1.62 -5.04 -13.87
C VAL A 166 -1.11 -4.85 -12.43
N TYR A 167 -1.65 -5.61 -11.48
CA TYR A 167 -1.34 -5.45 -10.06
C TYR A 167 0.12 -5.84 -9.75
N VAL A 168 0.60 -6.94 -10.33
CA VAL A 168 1.99 -7.39 -10.17
C VAL A 168 2.97 -6.48 -10.92
N ALA A 169 2.59 -5.89 -12.05
CA ALA A 169 3.40 -4.88 -12.72
C ALA A 169 3.61 -3.63 -11.85
N LEU A 170 2.54 -3.14 -11.19
CA LEU A 170 2.65 -2.02 -10.24
C LEU A 170 3.57 -2.36 -9.06
N MET A 171 3.42 -3.55 -8.45
CA MET A 171 4.31 -3.99 -7.36
C MET A 171 5.78 -4.02 -7.81
N MET A 172 6.06 -4.63 -8.96
CA MET A 172 7.43 -4.76 -9.47
C MET A 172 8.03 -3.41 -9.88
N ALA A 173 7.21 -2.50 -10.41
CA ALA A 173 7.62 -1.12 -10.70
C ALA A 173 7.99 -0.38 -9.40
N GLN A 174 7.20 -0.53 -8.33
CA GLN A 174 7.48 0.09 -7.03
C GLN A 174 8.77 -0.47 -6.42
N ILE A 175 8.95 -1.79 -6.46
CA ILE A 175 10.18 -2.47 -6.01
C ILE A 175 11.39 -1.90 -6.74
N GLU A 176 11.30 -1.71 -8.07
CA GLU A 176 12.41 -1.20 -8.86
C GLU A 176 12.72 0.27 -8.54
N VAL A 177 11.71 1.14 -8.41
CA VAL A 177 11.91 2.54 -8.01
C VAL A 177 12.64 2.61 -6.67
N LEU A 178 12.17 1.88 -5.65
CA LEU A 178 12.81 1.90 -4.33
C LEU A 178 14.22 1.30 -4.36
N ARG A 179 14.44 0.22 -5.14
CA ARG A 179 15.77 -0.39 -5.33
C ARG A 179 16.74 0.62 -5.94
N LYS A 180 16.33 1.32 -6.99
CA LYS A 180 17.15 2.35 -7.66
C LYS A 180 17.38 3.60 -6.80
N LYS A 181 16.48 3.88 -5.87
CA LYS A 181 16.62 4.96 -4.88
C LYS A 181 17.39 4.52 -3.61
N GLY A 182 17.93 3.30 -3.58
CA GLY A 182 18.89 2.86 -2.56
C GLY A 182 18.27 2.31 -1.27
N HIS A 183 16.99 1.92 -1.30
CA HIS A 183 16.34 1.30 -0.16
C HIS A 183 16.81 -0.15 0.06
N SER A 184 16.80 -0.61 1.32
CA SER A 184 17.13 -1.99 1.65
C SER A 184 16.01 -2.96 1.24
N TYR A 185 16.34 -4.22 0.95
CA TYR A 185 15.34 -5.23 0.59
C TYR A 185 14.25 -5.43 1.64
N SER A 186 14.61 -5.41 2.93
CA SER A 186 13.61 -5.56 3.99
C SER A 186 12.59 -4.43 3.96
N GLU A 187 13.03 -3.18 3.75
CA GLU A 187 12.12 -2.04 3.60
C GLU A 187 11.29 -2.13 2.32
N ILE A 188 11.92 -2.43 1.18
CA ILE A 188 11.26 -2.56 -0.13
C ILE A 188 10.14 -3.60 -0.07
N ILE A 189 10.45 -4.80 0.42
CA ILE A 189 9.51 -5.92 0.45
C ILE A 189 8.37 -5.62 1.42
N ASN A 190 8.66 -4.97 2.55
CA ASN A 190 7.63 -4.57 3.50
C ASN A 190 6.63 -3.59 2.92
N GLU A 191 7.13 -2.52 2.33
CA GLU A 191 6.33 -1.40 1.81
C GLU A 191 5.61 -1.75 0.50
N SER A 192 6.12 -2.71 -0.27
CA SER A 192 5.64 -2.96 -1.63
C SER A 192 4.88 -4.27 -1.81
N VAL A 193 5.02 -5.21 -0.87
CA VAL A 193 4.41 -6.55 -0.99
C VAL A 193 3.61 -6.85 0.26
N ILE A 194 4.31 -6.88 1.38
CA ILE A 194 3.84 -7.47 2.62
C ILE A 194 2.70 -6.68 3.24
N GLU A 195 2.93 -5.39 3.48
CA GLU A 195 1.94 -4.53 4.11
C GLU A 195 0.65 -4.56 3.29
N SER A 196 0.78 -4.57 1.96
CA SER A 196 -0.37 -4.69 1.08
C SER A 196 -1.16 -5.98 1.35
N VAL A 197 -0.53 -7.16 1.30
CA VAL A 197 -1.29 -8.43 1.32
C VAL A 197 -1.72 -8.88 2.71
N ASP A 198 -0.97 -8.56 3.76
CA ASP A 198 -1.20 -9.12 5.10
C ASP A 198 -1.76 -8.10 6.09
N SER A 199 -1.67 -6.80 5.79
CA SER A 199 -2.29 -5.74 6.59
C SER A 199 -3.45 -5.06 5.88
N LEU A 200 -3.26 -4.57 4.65
CA LEU A 200 -4.18 -3.61 4.03
C LEU A 200 -5.31 -4.29 3.24
N ASN A 201 -4.97 -5.18 2.30
CA ASN A 201 -5.92 -5.86 1.42
C ASN A 201 -7.02 -6.62 2.17
N PRO A 202 -6.78 -7.26 3.33
CA PRO A 202 -7.85 -7.91 4.11
C PRO A 202 -8.98 -6.95 4.50
N PHE A 203 -8.69 -5.68 4.78
CA PHE A 203 -9.72 -4.67 5.07
C PHE A 203 -10.50 -4.28 3.82
N MET A 204 -9.84 -4.18 2.66
CA MET A 204 -10.54 -3.93 1.40
C MET A 204 -11.45 -5.11 1.04
N HIS A 205 -10.99 -6.34 1.26
CA HIS A 205 -11.78 -7.54 1.06
C HIS A 205 -12.99 -7.57 2.01
N ALA A 206 -12.81 -7.17 3.28
CA ALA A 206 -13.87 -7.12 4.26
C ALA A 206 -14.99 -6.13 3.89
N ARG A 207 -14.65 -4.86 3.58
CA ARG A 207 -15.67 -3.79 3.43
C ARG A 207 -15.40 -2.74 2.33
N GLY A 208 -14.49 -3.01 1.40
CA GLY A 208 -14.16 -2.12 0.28
C GLY A 208 -13.12 -1.05 0.62
N VAL A 209 -12.80 -0.19 -0.35
CA VAL A 209 -11.62 0.69 -0.29
C VAL A 209 -11.60 1.63 0.91
N SER A 210 -12.74 2.20 1.30
CA SER A 210 -12.81 3.11 2.45
C SER A 210 -12.40 2.41 3.74
N PHE A 211 -12.76 1.14 3.91
CA PHE A 211 -12.40 0.38 5.11
C PHE A 211 -10.89 0.10 5.20
N MET A 212 -10.19 0.06 4.08
CA MET A 212 -8.74 0.01 4.06
C MET A 212 -8.13 1.41 4.25
N VAL A 213 -8.45 2.34 3.36
CA VAL A 213 -7.80 3.66 3.27
C VAL A 213 -8.08 4.50 4.51
N ASP A 214 -9.34 4.60 4.94
CA ASP A 214 -9.71 5.50 6.03
C ASP A 214 -9.35 4.97 7.41
N ASN A 215 -8.97 3.69 7.54
CA ASN A 215 -8.34 3.16 8.75
C ASN A 215 -6.84 3.51 8.88
N CYS A 216 -6.20 3.99 7.83
CA CYS A 216 -4.81 4.46 7.86
C CYS A 216 -4.69 5.89 8.46
N SER A 217 -3.46 6.42 8.49
CA SER A 217 -3.17 7.78 8.99
C SER A 217 -3.76 8.87 8.09
N THR A 218 -3.88 10.10 8.59
CA THR A 218 -4.32 11.26 7.78
C THR A 218 -3.43 11.48 6.56
N THR A 219 -2.11 11.31 6.71
CA THR A 219 -1.14 11.40 5.60
C THR A 219 -1.44 10.36 4.52
N ALA A 220 -1.66 9.10 4.90
CA ALA A 220 -2.01 8.03 3.95
C ALA A 220 -3.37 8.27 3.28
N ARG A 221 -4.37 8.75 4.03
CA ARG A 221 -5.71 9.07 3.51
C ARG A 221 -5.68 10.19 2.47
N LEU A 222 -4.89 11.24 2.71
CA LEU A 222 -4.67 12.33 1.77
C LEU A 222 -3.87 11.85 0.55
N GLY A 223 -2.78 11.11 0.76
CA GLY A 223 -1.96 10.54 -0.32
C GLY A 223 -2.77 9.64 -1.25
N SER A 224 -3.56 8.72 -0.70
CA SER A 224 -4.44 7.85 -1.50
C SER A 224 -5.41 8.67 -2.36
N ARG A 225 -6.02 9.73 -1.81
CA ARG A 225 -6.95 10.61 -2.54
C ARG A 225 -6.26 11.46 -3.61
N LYS A 226 -5.00 11.84 -3.40
CA LYS A 226 -4.20 12.61 -4.36
C LYS A 226 -3.71 11.73 -5.52
N TRP A 227 -3.18 10.54 -5.22
CA TRP A 227 -2.43 9.75 -6.19
C TRP A 227 -3.25 8.64 -6.86
N ALA A 228 -4.30 8.10 -6.24
CA ALA A 228 -5.13 7.07 -6.90
C ALA A 228 -5.71 7.51 -8.26
N PRO A 229 -6.19 8.76 -8.43
CA PRO A 229 -6.63 9.23 -9.75
C PRO A 229 -5.52 9.26 -10.79
N ARG A 230 -4.25 9.47 -10.40
CA ARG A 230 -3.12 9.50 -11.33
C ARG A 230 -2.86 8.12 -11.93
N PHE A 231 -2.93 7.07 -11.11
CA PHE A 231 -2.80 5.69 -11.57
C PHE A 231 -3.96 5.25 -12.46
N ASP A 232 -5.20 5.63 -12.11
CA ASP A 232 -6.38 5.38 -12.95
C ASP A 232 -6.20 6.00 -14.35
N TYR A 233 -5.84 7.29 -14.38
CA TYR A 233 -5.67 8.02 -15.63
C TYR A 233 -4.53 7.45 -16.48
N ILE A 234 -3.36 7.18 -15.90
CA ILE A 234 -2.22 6.72 -16.71
C ILE A 234 -2.41 5.30 -17.25
N LEU A 235 -3.07 4.42 -16.48
CA LEU A 235 -3.43 3.09 -16.95
C LEU A 235 -4.43 3.20 -18.09
N THR A 236 -5.46 4.03 -17.95
CA THR A 236 -6.48 4.20 -18.99
C THR A 236 -5.91 4.84 -20.26
N GLN A 237 -5.04 5.84 -20.13
CA GLN A 237 -4.51 6.61 -21.26
C GLN A 237 -3.38 5.91 -22.00
N GLN A 238 -2.58 5.08 -21.31
CA GLN A 238 -1.40 4.46 -21.90
C GLN A 238 -1.48 2.94 -21.91
N ALA A 239 -1.64 2.32 -20.73
CA ALA A 239 -1.56 0.87 -20.62
C ALA A 239 -2.72 0.18 -21.37
N LEU A 240 -3.97 0.58 -21.12
CA LEU A 240 -5.13 -0.01 -21.78
C LEU A 240 -5.14 0.31 -23.28
N VAL A 241 -4.73 1.52 -23.68
CA VAL A 241 -4.57 1.89 -25.09
C VAL A 241 -3.52 1.01 -25.80
N ALA A 242 -2.40 0.69 -25.13
CA ALA A 242 -1.40 -0.21 -25.68
C ALA A 242 -1.94 -1.64 -25.84
N VAL A 243 -2.75 -2.11 -24.88
CA VAL A 243 -3.42 -3.42 -24.98
C VAL A 243 -4.41 -3.44 -26.16
N ASP A 244 -5.27 -2.43 -26.28
CA ASP A 244 -6.27 -2.34 -27.35
C ASP A 244 -5.62 -2.25 -28.74
N ASN A 245 -4.47 -1.57 -28.83
CA ASN A 245 -3.66 -1.49 -30.04
C ASN A 245 -2.79 -2.74 -30.28
N SER A 246 -2.94 -3.80 -29.47
CA SER A 246 -2.18 -5.05 -29.58
C SER A 246 -0.66 -4.83 -29.60
N ALA A 247 -0.18 -3.92 -28.74
CA ALA A 247 1.24 -3.64 -28.60
C ALA A 247 2.01 -4.93 -28.30
N THR A 248 3.21 -5.05 -28.88
CA THR A 248 4.03 -6.24 -28.71
C THR A 248 4.46 -6.39 -27.24
N VAL A 249 4.28 -7.59 -26.69
CA VAL A 249 4.74 -7.94 -25.34
C VAL A 249 6.26 -7.78 -25.26
N ASN A 250 6.72 -6.99 -24.30
CA ASN A 250 8.13 -6.77 -24.02
C ASN A 250 8.72 -8.03 -23.35
N ARG A 251 9.40 -8.86 -24.13
CA ARG A 251 9.97 -10.14 -23.65
C ARG A 251 11.11 -9.97 -22.66
N ASP A 252 11.87 -8.87 -22.74
CA ASP A 252 12.94 -8.59 -21.78
C ASP A 252 12.38 -8.23 -20.41
N LEU A 253 11.27 -7.48 -20.39
CA LEU A 253 10.56 -7.12 -19.18
C LEU A 253 9.96 -8.36 -18.49
N ILE A 254 9.33 -9.27 -19.26
CA ILE A 254 8.83 -10.55 -18.71
C ILE A 254 10.00 -11.43 -18.23
N GLY A 255 11.07 -11.53 -19.01
CA GLY A 255 12.26 -12.29 -18.61
C GLY A 255 12.90 -11.75 -17.33
N SER A 256 12.93 -10.42 -17.17
CA SER A 256 13.40 -9.74 -15.96
C SER A 256 12.49 -10.03 -14.78
N PHE A 257 11.16 -9.95 -14.95
CA PHE A 257 10.20 -10.33 -13.92
C PHE A 257 10.43 -11.76 -13.42
N LEU A 258 10.53 -12.74 -14.32
CA LEU A 258 10.65 -14.15 -13.94
C LEU A 258 11.96 -14.48 -13.21
N ARG A 259 13.01 -13.68 -13.43
CA ARG A 259 14.35 -13.89 -12.84
C ARG A 259 14.68 -12.87 -11.76
N ASP A 260 13.76 -12.01 -11.36
CA ASP A 260 14.07 -10.94 -10.41
C ASP A 260 14.47 -11.55 -9.05
N PRO A 261 15.63 -11.17 -8.48
CA PRO A 261 16.10 -11.69 -7.20
C PRO A 261 15.15 -11.36 -6.03
N VAL A 262 14.22 -10.40 -6.20
CA VAL A 262 13.24 -10.07 -5.16
C VAL A 262 12.35 -11.26 -4.80
N HIS A 263 12.09 -12.20 -5.72
CA HIS A 263 11.26 -13.38 -5.42
C HIS A 263 11.88 -14.25 -4.33
N GLY A 264 13.17 -14.56 -4.45
CA GLY A 264 13.90 -15.30 -3.41
C GLY A 264 14.04 -14.52 -2.10
N ALA A 265 14.20 -13.20 -2.18
CA ALA A 265 14.22 -12.35 -0.98
C ALA A 265 12.86 -12.33 -0.25
N ILE A 266 11.74 -12.33 -0.99
CA ILE A 266 10.39 -12.45 -0.42
C ILE A 266 10.23 -13.81 0.27
N GLU A 267 10.73 -14.90 -0.30
CA GLU A 267 10.69 -16.23 0.33
C GLU A 267 11.44 -16.25 1.67
N VAL A 268 12.61 -15.62 1.74
CA VAL A 268 13.36 -15.48 3.01
C VAL A 268 12.57 -14.65 4.02
N CYS A 269 11.98 -13.53 3.61
CA CYS A 269 11.12 -12.75 4.49
C CYS A 269 9.90 -13.55 4.96
N ALA A 270 9.25 -14.31 4.08
CA ALA A 270 8.06 -15.10 4.38
C ALA A 270 8.28 -16.16 5.46
N GLN A 271 9.50 -16.70 5.60
CA GLN A 271 9.83 -17.71 6.63
C GLN A 271 9.72 -17.18 8.06
N LEU A 272 9.82 -15.87 8.24
CA LEU A 272 9.84 -15.28 9.57
C LEU A 272 8.42 -15.01 10.10
N ARG A 273 7.36 -15.28 9.32
CA ARG A 273 6.01 -14.72 9.56
C ARG A 273 5.28 -15.33 10.75
N PRO A 274 4.38 -14.57 11.38
CA PRO A 274 3.36 -15.18 12.23
C PRO A 274 2.65 -16.31 11.48
N THR A 275 2.42 -17.43 12.16
CA THR A 275 1.72 -18.59 11.57
C THR A 275 0.21 -18.36 11.43
N VAL A 276 -0.27 -17.15 11.72
CA VAL A 276 -1.68 -16.76 11.66
C VAL A 276 -1.89 -15.60 10.71
N ASP A 277 -2.90 -15.74 9.85
CA ASP A 277 -3.39 -14.65 9.03
C ASP A 277 -4.30 -13.73 9.84
N ILE A 278 -4.36 -12.45 9.44
CA ILE A 278 -5.25 -11.48 10.10
C ILE A 278 -6.71 -11.83 9.81
N SER A 279 -7.51 -11.90 10.87
CA SER A 279 -8.97 -12.03 10.76
C SER A 279 -9.62 -10.66 10.85
N VAL A 280 -10.20 -10.18 9.74
CA VAL A 280 -10.89 -8.87 9.67
C VAL A 280 -12.37 -9.09 9.34
N PRO A 281 -13.25 -9.14 10.35
CA PRO A 281 -14.68 -9.27 10.10
C PRO A 281 -15.28 -7.91 9.70
N ALA A 282 -16.49 -7.92 9.12
CA ALA A 282 -17.14 -6.69 8.66
C ALA A 282 -17.56 -5.78 9.83
N ASP A 283 -17.96 -6.36 10.95
CA ASP A 283 -18.32 -5.72 12.22
C ASP A 283 -17.12 -5.51 13.15
N ALA A 284 -15.90 -5.43 12.59
CA ALA A 284 -14.68 -5.26 13.39
C ALA A 284 -14.77 -4.05 14.34
N ASP A 285 -14.62 -4.31 15.64
CA ASP A 285 -14.68 -3.33 16.73
C ASP A 285 -13.33 -2.63 16.97
N PHE A 286 -12.25 -3.20 16.47
CA PHE A 286 -10.87 -2.71 16.60
C PHE A 286 -10.48 -1.64 15.56
N VAL A 287 -11.41 -1.23 14.70
CA VAL A 287 -11.21 -0.15 13.71
C VAL A 287 -11.51 1.22 14.30
N ARG A 288 -11.23 2.28 13.52
CA ARG A 288 -11.57 3.66 13.90
C ARG A 288 -13.06 3.78 14.27
N PRO A 289 -13.43 4.49 15.35
CA PRO A 289 -14.82 4.59 15.81
C PRO A 289 -15.82 4.96 14.72
N GLU A 290 -15.47 5.90 13.85
CA GLU A 290 -16.30 6.37 12.74
C GLU A 290 -16.48 5.37 11.59
N LEU A 291 -15.71 4.27 11.58
CA LEU A 291 -15.78 3.20 10.57
C LEU A 291 -16.42 1.91 11.11
N ARG A 292 -16.70 1.84 12.42
CA ARG A 292 -17.46 0.73 13.01
C ARG A 292 -18.89 0.74 12.46
N GLN A 293 -19.44 -0.45 12.25
CA GLN A 293 -20.82 -0.66 11.80
C GLN A 293 -21.53 -1.57 12.79
#